data_AF-A0A955IXS7-F1
#
_entry.id   AF-A0A955IXS7-F1
#
_cell.length_a   1.000
_cell.length_b   1.000
_cell.length_c   1.000
_cell.angle_alpha   90.00
_cell.angle_beta   90.00
_cell.angle_gamma   90.00
#
_symmetry.space_group_name_H-M   'P 1'
#
loop_
_entity.id
_entity.type
_entity.pdbx_description
1 polymer ?
#
loop_
_entity_poly.entity_id
_entity_poly.type
_entity_poly.pdbx_seq_one_letter_code
_entity_poly.pdbx_strand_id
1 'polypeptide(L)' 'MAMHYPRRKSNTKRRRSFGFRARMKTKSGRALLNRRRRIGRKTSTI' A
#
# COMPACT_ATOMS: atom_id res chain seq x y z
N MET A 1 -1.59 24.88 13.34
CA MET A 1 -1.96 23.85 14.35
C MET A 1 -2.77 22.77 13.66
N ALA A 2 -2.14 21.69 13.18
CA ALA A 2 -2.90 20.58 12.61
C ALA A 2 -3.45 19.73 13.76
N MET A 3 -4.77 19.75 13.97
CA MET A 3 -5.43 18.96 14.99
C MET A 3 -5.21 17.48 14.68
N HIS A 4 -4.25 16.88 15.38
CA HIS A 4 -3.88 15.48 15.21
C HIS A 4 -4.90 14.59 15.91
N TYR A 5 -5.98 14.26 15.22
CA TYR A 5 -6.85 13.19 15.66
C TYR A 5 -6.11 11.85 15.51
N PRO A 6 -6.09 10.99 16.54
CA PRO A 6 -5.53 9.67 16.43
C PRO A 6 -6.27 8.90 15.33
N ARG A 7 -5.58 8.62 14.23
CA ARG A 7 -6.16 7.83 13.13
C ARG A 7 -6.46 6.43 13.66
N ARG A 8 -7.72 6.03 13.65
CA ARG A 8 -8.15 4.66 13.99
C ARG A 8 -7.36 3.65 13.14
N LYS A 9 -6.50 2.84 13.77
CA LYS A 9 -5.64 1.86 13.11
C LYS A 9 -6.41 0.55 12.89
N SER A 10 -7.11 0.42 11.77
CA SER A 10 -7.73 -0.86 11.39
C SER A 10 -6.81 -1.63 10.44
N ASN A 11 -6.26 -2.76 10.92
CA ASN A 11 -5.43 -3.65 10.11
C ASN A 11 -6.20 -4.25 8.92
N THR A 12 -7.50 -4.50 9.08
CA THR A 12 -8.37 -4.98 8.02
C THR A 12 -8.51 -3.96 6.90
N LYS A 13 -8.80 -2.69 7.23
CA LYS A 13 -8.88 -1.62 6.23
C LYS A 13 -7.53 -1.44 5.52
N ARG A 14 -6.43 -1.46 6.28
CA ARG A 14 -5.07 -1.31 5.73
C ARG A 14 -4.74 -2.40 4.71
N ARG A 15 -5.00 -3.67 5.01
CA ARG A 15 -4.76 -4.79 4.08
C ARG A 15 -5.64 -4.72 2.84
N ARG A 16 -6.92 -4.37 2.98
CA ARG A 16 -7.85 -4.22 1.85
C ARG A 16 -7.47 -3.09 0.90
N SER A 17 -6.99 -1.96 1.43
CA SER A 17 -6.65 -0.79 0.62
C SER A 17 -5.23 -0.84 0.04
N PHE A 18 -4.25 -1.30 0.82
CA PHE A 18 -2.83 -1.16 0.48
C PHE A 18 -2.11 -2.47 0.21
N GLY A 19 -2.75 -3.61 0.47
CA GLY A 19 -2.07 -4.88 0.41
C GLY A 19 -1.82 -5.42 -0.98
N PHE A 20 -1.05 -6.51 -1.04
CA PHE A 20 -0.56 -7.06 -2.30
C PHE A 20 -1.69 -7.35 -3.29
N ARG A 21 -2.77 -8.00 -2.83
CA ARG A 21 -3.95 -8.30 -3.65
C ARG A 21 -4.59 -7.04 -4.23
N ALA A 22 -4.67 -5.97 -3.43
CA ALA A 22 -5.22 -4.69 -3.88
C ALA A 22 -4.35 -4.05 -4.98
N ARG A 23 -3.02 -4.18 -4.88
CA ARG A 23 -2.08 -3.71 -5.91
C ARG A 23 -2.15 -4.54 -7.19
N MET A 24 -2.34 -5.85 -7.08
CA MET A 24 -2.42 -6.73 -8.25
C MET A 24 -3.73 -6.55 -9.04
N LYS A 25 -4.82 -6.11 -8.40
CA LYS A 25 -6.12 -5.90 -9.04
C LYS A 25 -6.06 -4.86 -10.17
N THR A 26 -5.32 -3.77 -10.02
CA THR A 26 -5.30 -2.65 -10.99
C THR A 26 -4.02 -2.61 -11.82
N LYS A 27 -4.11 -2.08 -13.05
CA LYS A 27 -2.94 -1.88 -13.93
C LYS A 27 -1.91 -0.95 -13.29
N SER A 28 -2.36 0.14 -12.68
CA SER A 28 -1.50 1.10 -11.98
C SER A 28 -0.81 0.49 -10.75
N GLY A 29 -1.50 -0.37 -10.00
CA GLY A 29 -0.93 -1.06 -8.84
C GLY A 29 0.19 -2.03 -9.23
N ARG A 30 0.00 -2.78 -10.33
CA ARG A 30 1.05 -3.64 -10.90
C ARG A 30 2.27 -2.82 -11.37
N ALA A 31 2.04 -1.70 -12.05
CA ALA A 31 3.12 -0.80 -12.49
C ALA A 31 3.93 -0.26 -11.30
N LEU A 32 3.26 0.12 -10.21
CA LEU A 32 3.91 0.60 -8.99
C LEU A 32 4.78 -0.49 -8.34
N LEU A 33 4.30 -1.72 -8.27
CA LEU A 33 5.09 -2.85 -7.78
C LEU A 33 6.33 -3.09 -8.65
N ASN A 34 6.18 -3.07 -9.97
CA ASN A 34 7.30 -3.25 -10.90
C ASN A 34 8.35 -2.15 -10.76
N ARG A 35 7.93 -0.89 -10.56
CA ARG A 35 8.85 0.22 -10.26
C ARG A 35 9.61 -0.01 -8.95
N ARG A 36 8.94 -0.48 -7.89
CA ARG A 36 9.59 -0.78 -6.61
C ARG A 36 10.61 -1.93 -6.74
N ARG A 37 10.29 -2.97 -7.51
CA ARG A 37 11.22 -4.07 -7.83
C ARG A 37 12.46 -3.55 -8.56
N ARG A 38 12.28 -2.71 -9.58
CA ARG A 38 13.39 -2.13 -10.37
C ARG A 38 14.39 -1.36 -9.52
N ILE A 39 13.91 -0.62 -8.52
CA ILE A 39 14.74 0.19 -7.63
C ILE A 39 15.32 -0.66 -6.47
N GLY A 40 15.00 -1.96 -6.39
CA GLY A 40 15.45 -2.84 -5.31
C GLY A 40 14.75 -2.58 -3.97
N ARG A 41 13.60 -1.90 -3.96
CA ARG A 41 12.84 -1.69 -2.72
C ARG A 41 12.16 -3.00 -2.31
N LYS A 42 12.18 -3.29 -1.00
CA LYS A 42 11.40 -4.39 -0.42
C LYS A 42 9.93 -4.25 -0.85
N THR A 43 9.48 -5.23 -1.64
CA THR A 43 8.15 -5.24 -2.27
C THR A 43 7.09 -5.91 -1.43
N SER A 44 7.37 -6.17 -0.15
CA SER A 44 6.39 -6.56 0.85
C SER A 44 5.37 -5.42 1.02
N THR A 45 4.42 -5.31 0.09
CA THR A 45 3.17 -4.60 0.30
C THR A 45 2.41 -5.36 1.39
N ILE A 46 2.07 -4.62 2.45
CA ILE A 46 1.49 -5.08 3.72
C ILE A 46 0.31 -6.05 3.55
#